data_AF-A0A2D8V7X3-F1
#
_entry.id   AF-A0A2D8V7X3-F1
#
_cell.length_a   1.000
_cell.length_b   1.000
_cell.length_c   1.000
_cell.angle_alpha   90.00
_cell.angle_beta   90.00
_cell.angle_gamma   90.00
#
_symmetry.space_group_name_H-M   'P 1'
#
loop_
_entity.id
_entity.type
_entity.pdbx_description
1 polymer ?
#
loop_
_entity_poly.entity_id
_entity_poly.type
_entity_poly.pdbx_seq_one_letter_code
_entity_poly.pdbx_strand_id
1 'polypeptide(L)'
;MKHLFNLSKYIFYIFLSLFLSCQDNLTDPVQCADYDLFEDECGQCTQCDESCDCDLEECDWNLSKDSCGVCFGDNTSCIGCMSENATNYNSEATIPCDNCCVYSNLFIVYSDENGFEPNLHQTNINVPVYWLNNSNHEITIKTVNTPQPECVIDQTSIYNNNECSSYETSNICENLNNGCLWDIPLSHDQSWDNFEVTIPAFTGTNSQTQYYFFGFEYPAGYQYFYELDNGNIQYGFINVTSN
;
A
#
# COMPACT_ATOMS: atom_id res chain seq x y z
N MET A 1 -41.02 72.29 -2.26
CA MET A 1 -39.95 72.51 -3.27
C MET A 1 -38.65 72.98 -2.60
N LYS A 2 -38.13 72.23 -1.62
CA LYS A 2 -36.83 72.42 -0.96
C LYS A 2 -36.44 71.09 -0.29
N HIS A 3 -36.08 70.07 -1.07
CA HIS A 3 -35.45 68.85 -0.51
C HIS A 3 -34.68 68.01 -1.54
N LEU A 4 -34.34 68.57 -2.71
CA LEU A 4 -33.69 67.83 -3.81
C LEU A 4 -32.24 68.26 -4.09
N PHE A 5 -31.57 68.97 -3.18
CA PHE A 5 -30.25 69.55 -3.46
C PHE A 5 -29.08 69.01 -2.61
N ASN A 6 -29.22 67.83 -1.99
CA ASN A 6 -28.13 67.28 -1.18
C ASN A 6 -27.90 65.75 -1.26
N LEU A 7 -28.45 65.07 -2.27
CA LEU A 7 -28.15 63.65 -2.53
C LEU A 7 -27.07 63.45 -3.60
N SER A 8 -26.79 64.48 -4.42
CA SER A 8 -25.85 64.40 -5.55
C SER A 8 -24.36 64.43 -5.14
N LYS A 9 -24.01 64.98 -3.97
CA LYS A 9 -22.60 65.03 -3.52
C LYS A 9 -22.12 63.74 -2.86
N TYR A 10 -22.99 63.00 -2.17
CA TYR A 10 -22.62 61.74 -1.51
C TYR A 10 -22.51 60.57 -2.49
N ILE A 11 -23.34 60.54 -3.55
CA ILE A 11 -23.26 59.50 -4.59
C ILE A 11 -21.96 59.62 -5.39
N PHE A 12 -21.44 60.83 -5.61
CA PHE A 12 -20.19 61.04 -6.35
C PHE A 12 -18.95 60.58 -5.55
N TYR A 13 -18.99 60.67 -4.22
CA TYR A 13 -17.88 60.18 -3.37
C TYR A 13 -17.88 58.65 -3.19
N ILE A 14 -19.06 58.00 -3.15
CA ILE A 14 -19.15 56.53 -3.06
C ILE A 14 -18.75 55.87 -4.38
N PHE A 15 -19.11 56.48 -5.53
CA PHE A 15 -18.66 55.98 -6.84
C PHE A 15 -17.14 56.12 -7.01
N LEU A 16 -16.51 57.19 -6.51
CA LEU A 16 -15.07 57.38 -6.66
C LEU A 16 -14.22 56.42 -5.81
N SER A 17 -14.76 55.88 -4.72
CA SER A 17 -14.10 54.87 -3.88
C SER A 17 -14.25 53.41 -4.37
N LEU A 18 -15.12 53.15 -5.36
CA LEU A 18 -15.34 51.80 -5.91
C LEU A 18 -14.54 51.51 -7.19
N PHE A 19 -13.81 52.49 -7.75
CA PHE A 19 -13.00 52.33 -8.97
C PHE A 19 -11.49 52.38 -8.73
N LEU A 20 -11.03 52.27 -7.48
CA LEU A 20 -9.60 52.39 -7.13
C LEU A 20 -8.97 51.11 -6.56
N SER A 21 -9.60 49.94 -6.75
CA SER A 21 -9.05 48.65 -6.30
C SER A 21 -8.80 47.70 -7.48
N CYS A 22 -8.10 48.15 -8.51
CA CYS A 22 -7.00 47.42 -9.12
C CYS A 22 -6.45 48.26 -10.29
N GLN A 23 -5.18 48.65 -10.17
CA GLN A 23 -4.49 49.43 -11.18
C GLN A 23 -3.95 48.44 -12.20
N ASP A 24 -4.74 48.14 -13.23
CA ASP A 24 -4.34 47.25 -14.32
C ASP A 24 -3.10 47.81 -15.01
N ASN A 25 -1.95 47.23 -14.69
CA ASN A 25 -0.74 47.43 -15.45
C ASN A 25 0.15 46.20 -15.33
N LEU A 26 -0.10 45.16 -16.13
CA LEU A 26 0.96 44.56 -16.93
C LEU A 26 0.43 43.63 -18.03
N THR A 27 1.23 43.62 -19.09
CA THR A 27 1.16 42.88 -20.34
C THR A 27 1.33 41.37 -20.17
N ASP A 28 0.57 40.61 -20.98
CA ASP A 28 0.54 39.14 -21.15
C ASP A 28 0.08 38.31 -19.92
N PRO A 29 -0.82 37.32 -20.10
CA PRO A 29 -1.29 36.47 -18.99
C PRO A 29 -0.15 35.56 -18.52
N VAL A 30 0.53 35.96 -17.45
CA VAL A 30 1.44 35.09 -16.71
C VAL A 30 0.59 34.03 -16.04
N GLN A 31 0.79 32.75 -16.38
CA GLN A 31 0.23 31.65 -15.59
C GLN A 31 1.02 31.60 -14.28
N CYS A 32 0.43 32.05 -13.17
CA CYS A 32 1.13 32.12 -11.88
C CYS A 32 1.68 30.74 -11.42
N ALA A 33 1.07 29.64 -11.89
CA ALA A 33 1.52 28.28 -11.67
C ALA A 33 2.92 27.96 -12.25
N ASP A 34 3.36 28.66 -13.30
CA ASP A 34 4.71 28.45 -13.87
C ASP A 34 5.82 29.00 -12.94
N TYR A 35 5.44 29.78 -11.93
CA TYR A 35 6.32 30.48 -10.99
C TYR A 35 6.03 30.14 -9.52
N ASP A 36 5.22 29.10 -9.25
CA ASP A 36 4.76 28.73 -7.89
C ASP A 36 4.07 29.88 -7.13
N LEU A 37 3.33 30.72 -7.87
CA LEU A 37 2.56 31.84 -7.33
C LEU A 37 1.05 31.60 -7.50
N PHE A 38 0.24 32.30 -6.71
CA PHE A 38 -1.23 32.22 -6.81
C PHE A 38 -1.81 33.51 -7.39
N GLU A 39 -2.83 33.36 -8.25
CA GLU A 39 -3.59 34.48 -8.81
C GLU A 39 -4.64 34.94 -7.78
N ASP A 40 -4.56 36.20 -7.34
CA ASP A 40 -5.57 36.79 -6.46
C ASP A 40 -6.86 37.15 -7.22
N GLU A 41 -7.91 37.60 -6.52
CA GLU A 41 -9.18 38.02 -7.14
C GLU A 41 -9.04 39.24 -8.07
N CYS A 42 -7.85 39.85 -8.13
CA CYS A 42 -7.49 40.93 -9.05
C CYS A 42 -6.62 40.47 -10.23
N GLY A 43 -6.36 39.17 -10.38
CA GLY A 43 -5.52 38.65 -11.47
C GLY A 43 -4.03 38.91 -11.27
N GLN A 44 -3.59 39.26 -10.06
CA GLN A 44 -2.17 39.47 -9.75
C GLN A 44 -1.57 38.20 -9.15
N CYS A 45 -0.41 37.80 -9.66
CA CYS A 45 0.37 36.74 -9.03
C CYS A 45 0.97 37.26 -7.73
N THR A 46 0.47 36.79 -6.59
CA THR A 46 1.05 37.09 -5.28
C THR A 46 1.95 35.96 -4.83
N GLN A 47 3.09 36.33 -4.26
CA GLN A 47 3.88 35.44 -3.44
C GLN A 47 3.14 35.38 -2.10
N CYS A 48 2.80 34.18 -1.62
CA CYS A 48 2.51 34.04 -0.19
C CYS A 48 3.72 34.61 0.57
N ASP A 49 3.50 35.32 1.68
CA ASP A 49 4.58 36.08 2.32
C ASP A 49 5.80 35.21 2.69
N GLU A 50 6.91 35.88 3.02
CA GLU A 50 8.22 35.29 3.34
C GLU A 50 8.22 34.20 4.44
N SER A 51 7.09 33.91 5.08
CA SER A 51 6.99 32.79 6.01
C SER A 51 6.60 31.46 5.34
N CYS A 52 5.88 31.46 4.21
CA CYS A 52 5.27 30.25 3.64
C CYS A 52 4.72 29.29 4.72
N ASP A 53 4.19 29.85 5.81
CA ASP A 53 3.72 29.05 6.93
C ASP A 53 2.30 28.64 6.58
N CYS A 54 2.19 27.55 5.83
CA CYS A 54 0.92 26.83 5.62
C CYS A 54 0.37 26.26 6.94
N ASP A 55 1.03 26.56 8.07
CA ASP A 55 0.72 26.23 9.44
C ASP A 55 -0.15 27.31 10.12
N LEU A 56 -1.00 28.01 9.35
CA LEU A 56 -2.05 28.87 9.92
C LEU A 56 -2.97 28.02 10.81
N GLU A 57 -3.28 28.48 12.02
CA GLU A 57 -4.23 27.79 12.92
C GLU A 57 -5.60 27.60 12.26
N GLU A 58 -6.03 28.57 11.46
CA GLU A 58 -7.26 28.55 10.67
C GLU A 58 -6.94 28.90 9.21
N CYS A 59 -7.44 28.11 8.26
CA CYS A 59 -7.35 28.46 6.85
C CYS A 59 -8.31 29.61 6.55
N ASP A 60 -7.86 30.60 5.77
CA ASP A 60 -8.70 31.73 5.41
C ASP A 60 -9.85 31.27 4.48
N TRP A 61 -11.06 31.81 4.72
CA TRP A 61 -12.22 31.77 3.82
C TRP A 61 -12.80 30.38 3.46
N ASN A 62 -13.54 29.76 4.40
CA ASN A 62 -14.40 28.58 4.17
C ASN A 62 -13.71 27.30 3.65
N LEU A 63 -12.38 27.24 3.68
CA LEU A 63 -11.62 26.09 3.18
C LEU A 63 -11.05 25.28 4.34
N SER A 64 -11.06 23.97 4.20
CA SER A 64 -10.53 23.03 5.19
C SER A 64 -9.07 22.70 4.91
N LYS A 65 -8.30 22.47 5.97
CA LYS A 65 -7.02 21.76 5.88
C LYS A 65 -7.22 20.39 5.20
N ASP A 66 -6.23 19.94 4.46
CA ASP A 66 -6.17 18.54 4.01
C ASP A 66 -5.85 17.61 5.20
N SER A 67 -5.72 16.30 4.95
CA SER A 67 -5.39 15.32 5.99
C SER A 67 -4.00 15.58 6.63
N CYS A 68 -3.14 16.33 5.95
CA CYS A 68 -1.80 16.70 6.39
C CYS A 68 -1.78 17.97 7.23
N GLY A 69 -2.92 18.64 7.43
CA GLY A 69 -2.99 19.90 8.16
C GLY A 69 -2.60 21.12 7.31
N VAL A 70 -2.42 20.95 6.00
CA VAL A 70 -2.00 22.01 5.07
C VAL A 70 -3.23 22.69 4.48
N CYS A 71 -3.31 24.01 4.59
CA CYS A 71 -4.33 24.79 3.89
C CYS A 71 -4.12 24.70 2.38
N PHE A 72 -5.18 24.44 1.62
CA PHE A 72 -5.12 24.19 0.17
C PHE A 72 -4.26 22.98 -0.25
N GLY A 73 -3.89 22.10 0.70
CA GLY A 73 -3.12 20.90 0.40
C GLY A 73 -3.92 19.85 -0.37
N ASP A 74 -3.20 18.96 -1.05
CA ASP A 74 -3.73 17.83 -1.82
C ASP A 74 -3.43 16.48 -1.16
N ASN A 75 -3.01 16.50 0.11
CA ASN A 75 -2.51 15.40 0.94
C ASN A 75 -1.13 14.85 0.54
N THR A 76 -0.42 15.40 -0.44
CA THR A 76 0.86 14.81 -0.90
C THR A 76 2.03 15.04 0.05
N SER A 77 1.94 16.05 0.94
CA SER A 77 3.02 16.44 1.85
C SER A 77 3.25 15.47 3.00
N CYS A 78 2.24 14.69 3.39
CA CYS A 78 2.32 13.77 4.52
C CYS A 78 1.83 12.35 4.21
N ILE A 79 1.20 12.13 3.04
CA ILE A 79 0.86 10.78 2.57
C ILE A 79 2.07 10.18 1.84
N GLY A 80 2.43 8.96 2.23
CA GLY A 80 3.48 8.22 1.55
C GLY A 80 3.51 6.76 1.94
N CYS A 81 4.40 6.00 1.32
CA CYS A 81 4.60 4.61 1.71
C CYS A 81 5.37 4.56 3.03
N MET A 82 4.74 4.05 4.09
CA MET A 82 5.35 3.91 5.42
C MET A 82 6.00 2.54 5.65
N SER A 83 6.09 1.71 4.60
CA SER A 83 6.65 0.36 4.66
C SER A 83 8.16 0.39 4.42
N GLU A 84 8.98 0.06 5.43
CA GLU A 84 10.46 0.08 5.32
C GLU A 84 11.01 -0.85 4.23
N ASN A 85 10.23 -1.88 3.83
CA ASN A 85 10.59 -2.83 2.78
C ASN A 85 10.27 -2.31 1.37
N ALA A 86 9.57 -1.18 1.24
CA ALA A 86 9.24 -0.61 -0.06
C ALA A 86 10.40 0.20 -0.65
N THR A 87 10.55 0.12 -1.97
CA THR A 87 11.53 0.89 -2.74
C THR A 87 11.26 2.40 -2.73
N ASN A 88 10.02 2.80 -2.47
CA ASN A 88 9.58 4.19 -2.33
C ASN A 88 9.17 4.54 -0.89
N TYR A 89 9.77 3.87 0.10
CA TYR A 89 9.58 4.19 1.51
C TYR A 89 9.83 5.69 1.78
N ASN A 90 8.89 6.33 2.46
CA ASN A 90 8.94 7.72 2.87
C ASN A 90 8.89 7.80 4.40
N SER A 91 10.04 8.07 5.03
CA SER A 91 10.14 8.22 6.49
C SER A 91 9.46 9.47 7.04
N GLU A 92 9.21 10.46 6.19
CA GLU A 92 8.55 11.72 6.58
C GLU A 92 7.02 11.64 6.46
N ALA A 93 6.49 10.56 5.88
CA ALA A 93 5.04 10.36 5.81
C ALA A 93 4.46 10.12 7.22
N THR A 94 3.39 10.83 7.54
CA THR A 94 2.63 10.63 8.78
C THR A 94 1.32 9.90 8.55
N ILE A 95 0.90 9.76 7.29
CA ILE A 95 -0.32 9.08 6.86
C ILE A 95 0.07 8.01 5.83
N PRO A 96 -0.36 6.75 5.99
CA PRO A 96 -0.09 5.71 5.02
C PRO A 96 -0.89 5.95 3.73
N CYS A 97 -0.26 5.68 2.59
CA CYS A 97 -0.95 5.68 1.31
C CYS A 97 -1.64 4.33 1.02
N ASP A 98 -2.78 4.38 0.36
CA ASP A 98 -3.44 3.16 -0.13
C ASP A 98 -2.73 2.63 -1.38
N ASN A 99 -2.11 1.44 -1.27
CA ASN A 99 -1.46 0.72 -2.37
C ASN A 99 -0.42 1.52 -3.18
N CYS A 100 0.20 2.55 -2.60
CA CYS A 100 1.26 3.31 -3.28
C CYS A 100 2.66 2.73 -3.03
N CYS A 101 2.82 1.81 -2.08
CA CYS A 101 4.09 1.15 -1.80
C CYS A 101 4.51 0.27 -2.99
N VAL A 102 5.71 0.52 -3.48
CA VAL A 102 6.35 -0.23 -4.57
C VAL A 102 7.39 -1.15 -3.96
N TYR A 103 7.15 -2.46 -4.02
CA TYR A 103 8.08 -3.46 -3.51
C TYR A 103 8.91 -4.07 -4.64
N SER A 104 10.16 -4.42 -4.32
CA SER A 104 10.99 -5.19 -5.24
C SER A 104 10.57 -6.66 -5.23
N ASN A 105 10.64 -7.29 -6.39
CA ASN A 105 10.48 -8.74 -6.50
C ASN A 105 11.47 -9.46 -5.57
N LEU A 106 11.01 -10.52 -4.90
CA LEU A 106 11.89 -11.37 -4.11
C LEU A 106 12.56 -12.39 -5.06
N PHE A 107 13.89 -12.48 -5.02
CA PHE A 107 14.65 -13.49 -5.74
C PHE A 107 15.30 -14.45 -4.74
N ILE A 108 14.95 -15.72 -4.81
CA ILE A 108 15.55 -16.79 -4.02
C ILE A 108 16.48 -17.58 -4.94
N VAL A 109 17.76 -17.60 -4.59
CA VAL A 109 18.82 -18.18 -5.42
C VAL A 109 19.36 -19.44 -4.78
N TYR A 110 19.33 -20.54 -5.52
CA TYR A 110 20.02 -21.77 -5.17
C TYR A 110 21.44 -21.81 -5.74
N SER A 111 22.39 -22.35 -4.97
CA SER A 111 23.74 -22.69 -5.45
C SER A 111 24.29 -23.96 -4.79
N ASP A 112 25.18 -24.68 -5.46
CA ASP A 112 25.80 -25.91 -4.94
C ASP A 112 26.66 -25.68 -3.69
N GLU A 113 27.27 -24.49 -3.58
CA GLU A 113 28.18 -24.15 -2.50
C GLU A 113 27.42 -23.77 -1.22
N ASN A 114 26.34 -22.99 -1.35
CA ASN A 114 25.68 -22.34 -0.21
C ASN A 114 24.21 -22.75 -0.04
N GLY A 115 23.65 -23.55 -0.95
CA GLY A 115 22.22 -23.84 -0.95
C GLY A 115 21.40 -22.55 -1.18
N PHE A 116 20.37 -22.35 -0.35
CA PHE A 116 19.61 -21.10 -0.27
C PHE A 116 20.13 -20.22 0.87
N GLU A 117 21.02 -19.28 0.54
CA GLU A 117 21.48 -18.26 1.49
C GLU A 117 20.99 -16.85 1.09
N PRO A 118 20.38 -16.08 2.03
CA PRO A 118 19.97 -16.52 3.36
C PRO A 118 18.84 -17.56 3.29
N ASN A 119 18.69 -18.39 4.33
CA ASN A 119 17.58 -19.36 4.42
C ASN A 119 16.28 -18.72 4.92
N LEU A 120 16.34 -17.47 5.39
CA LEU A 120 15.20 -16.65 5.77
C LEU A 120 15.12 -15.46 4.82
N HIS A 121 14.03 -15.38 4.09
CA HIS A 121 13.71 -14.28 3.19
C HIS A 121 12.56 -13.45 3.76
N GLN A 122 12.49 -12.19 3.35
CA GLN A 122 11.41 -11.28 3.72
C GLN A 122 10.82 -10.66 2.47
N THR A 123 9.50 -10.52 2.44
CA THR A 123 8.75 -9.90 1.35
C THR A 123 7.42 -9.37 1.86
N ASN A 124 6.67 -8.68 1.02
CA ASN A 124 5.33 -8.21 1.32
C ASN A 124 4.27 -9.06 0.62
N ILE A 125 3.02 -8.94 1.08
CA ILE A 125 1.86 -9.47 0.35
C ILE A 125 1.86 -8.96 -1.09
N ASN A 126 1.33 -9.75 -2.02
CA ASN A 126 1.29 -9.43 -3.45
C ASN A 126 2.66 -9.15 -4.10
N VAL A 127 3.76 -9.60 -3.51
CA VAL A 127 5.09 -9.56 -4.14
C VAL A 127 5.41 -10.95 -4.70
N PRO A 128 5.74 -11.07 -6.00
CA PRO A 128 6.14 -12.34 -6.59
C PRO A 128 7.49 -12.81 -6.04
N VAL A 129 7.59 -14.12 -5.81
CA VAL A 129 8.82 -14.81 -5.39
C VAL A 129 9.38 -15.57 -6.58
N TYR A 130 10.51 -15.12 -7.10
CA TYR A 130 11.23 -15.75 -8.20
C TYR A 130 12.26 -16.74 -7.67
N TRP A 131 12.29 -17.91 -8.28
CA TRP A 131 13.22 -18.97 -7.97
C TRP A 131 14.29 -19.06 -9.06
N LEU A 132 15.54 -18.91 -8.64
CA LEU A 132 16.72 -18.95 -9.50
C LEU A 132 17.59 -20.14 -9.13
N ASN A 133 18.22 -20.74 -10.14
CA ASN A 133 19.06 -21.89 -9.98
C ASN A 133 20.43 -21.64 -10.62
N ASN A 134 21.43 -21.35 -9.80
CA ASN A 134 22.81 -21.15 -10.24
C ASN A 134 23.66 -22.44 -10.19
N SER A 135 23.06 -23.59 -9.88
CA SER A 135 23.76 -24.87 -9.96
C SER A 135 23.87 -25.40 -11.38
N ASN A 136 24.60 -26.51 -11.50
CA ASN A 136 24.77 -27.26 -12.74
C ASN A 136 23.76 -28.41 -12.92
N HIS A 137 22.75 -28.52 -12.06
CA HIS A 137 21.71 -29.55 -12.11
C HIS A 137 20.32 -28.95 -11.89
N GLU A 138 19.27 -29.69 -12.23
CA GLU A 138 17.90 -29.25 -11.96
C GLU A 138 17.57 -29.36 -10.47
N ILE A 139 16.71 -28.46 -9.98
CA ILE A 139 16.23 -28.50 -8.60
C ILE A 139 14.71 -28.51 -8.60
N THR A 140 14.10 -29.21 -7.65
CA THR A 140 12.64 -29.18 -7.45
C THR A 140 12.32 -28.53 -6.11
N ILE A 141 11.54 -27.45 -6.16
CA ILE A 141 11.06 -26.72 -5.01
C ILE A 141 9.67 -27.24 -4.67
N LYS A 142 9.45 -27.54 -3.39
CA LYS A 142 8.17 -27.93 -2.81
C LYS A 142 7.88 -27.06 -1.60
N THR A 143 6.61 -26.89 -1.29
CA THR A 143 6.16 -26.12 -0.13
C THR A 143 5.75 -27.02 1.02
N VAL A 144 5.74 -26.44 2.21
CA VAL A 144 5.11 -27.04 3.39
C VAL A 144 3.73 -26.43 3.51
N ASN A 145 2.73 -27.29 3.74
CA ASN A 145 1.35 -26.87 3.94
C ASN A 145 1.24 -25.81 5.03
N THR A 146 0.51 -24.75 4.70
CA THR A 146 0.02 -23.74 5.63
C THR A 146 -0.88 -24.36 6.71
N PRO A 147 -1.21 -23.65 7.80
CA PRO A 147 -2.25 -24.09 8.72
C PRO A 147 -3.53 -24.46 7.97
N GLN A 148 -3.98 -25.70 8.15
CA GLN A 148 -5.11 -26.25 7.40
C GLN A 148 -6.44 -25.87 8.07
N PRO A 149 -7.52 -25.71 7.31
CA PRO A 149 -8.85 -25.56 7.88
C PRO A 149 -9.22 -26.74 8.78
N GLU A 150 -9.83 -26.44 9.92
CA GLU A 150 -10.24 -27.46 10.89
C GLU A 150 -11.61 -27.16 11.48
N CYS A 151 -12.27 -28.20 11.98
CA CYS A 151 -13.55 -28.07 12.63
C CYS A 151 -13.37 -27.84 14.14
N VAL A 152 -13.79 -26.68 14.61
CA VAL A 152 -13.66 -26.27 16.01
C VAL A 152 -15.02 -26.14 16.69
N ILE A 153 -15.02 -26.06 18.02
CA ILE A 153 -16.23 -25.82 18.79
C ILE A 153 -16.67 -24.37 18.60
N ASP A 154 -17.93 -24.16 18.20
CA ASP A 154 -18.51 -22.82 18.12
C ASP A 154 -18.87 -22.32 19.53
N GLN A 155 -18.05 -21.42 20.07
CA GLN A 155 -18.25 -20.84 21.40
C GLN A 155 -19.49 -19.95 21.52
N THR A 156 -20.07 -19.54 20.38
CA THR A 156 -21.28 -18.71 20.34
C THR A 156 -22.56 -19.54 20.21
N SER A 157 -22.43 -20.83 19.91
CA SER A 157 -23.57 -21.72 19.74
C SER A 157 -24.20 -22.11 21.07
N ILE A 158 -25.53 -22.26 21.06
CA ILE A 158 -26.28 -22.86 22.18
C ILE A 158 -26.15 -24.39 22.22
N TYR A 159 -25.62 -24.99 21.15
CA TYR A 159 -25.36 -26.42 21.03
C TYR A 159 -23.90 -26.68 21.39
N ASN A 160 -23.66 -27.66 22.27
CA ASN A 160 -22.31 -28.11 22.58
C ASN A 160 -22.04 -29.44 21.87
N ASN A 161 -21.01 -29.47 21.03
CA ASN A 161 -20.53 -30.68 20.39
C ASN A 161 -19.03 -30.84 20.68
N ASN A 162 -18.67 -31.85 21.47
CA ASN A 162 -17.28 -32.11 21.83
C ASN A 162 -16.51 -32.90 20.75
N GLU A 163 -17.19 -33.36 19.70
CA GLU A 163 -16.63 -34.20 18.64
C GLU A 163 -16.25 -33.36 17.40
N CYS A 164 -16.31 -32.02 17.45
CA CYS A 164 -16.03 -31.16 16.29
C CYS A 164 -14.68 -31.48 15.64
N SER A 165 -13.63 -31.71 16.43
CA SER A 165 -12.29 -32.03 15.94
C SER A 165 -12.18 -33.36 15.18
N SER A 166 -13.21 -34.20 15.21
CA SER A 166 -13.28 -35.45 14.43
C SER A 166 -13.83 -35.25 13.01
N TYR A 167 -14.34 -34.06 12.68
CA TYR A 167 -14.98 -33.78 11.40
C TYR A 167 -13.99 -33.15 10.41
N GLU A 168 -13.69 -33.89 9.34
CA GLU A 168 -12.65 -33.52 8.36
C GLU A 168 -13.15 -32.64 7.21
N THR A 169 -14.45 -32.29 7.17
CA THR A 169 -15.01 -31.48 6.09
C THR A 169 -15.95 -30.41 6.61
N SER A 170 -15.99 -29.25 5.94
CA SER A 170 -16.91 -28.15 6.27
C SER A 170 -18.37 -28.59 6.27
N ASN A 171 -18.77 -29.48 5.34
CA ASN A 171 -20.13 -29.98 5.29
C ASN A 171 -20.50 -30.80 6.53
N ILE A 172 -19.60 -31.66 7.03
CA ILE A 172 -19.87 -32.42 8.26
C ILE A 172 -19.83 -31.48 9.47
N CYS A 173 -18.90 -30.53 9.47
CA CYS A 173 -18.71 -29.59 10.56
C CYS A 173 -19.93 -28.67 10.75
N GLU A 174 -20.34 -27.96 9.71
CA GLU A 174 -21.33 -26.87 9.84
C GLU A 174 -22.75 -27.30 9.48
N ASN A 175 -22.92 -28.19 8.48
CA ASN A 175 -24.26 -28.50 7.95
C ASN A 175 -24.90 -29.72 8.64
N LEU A 176 -24.10 -30.63 9.19
CA LEU A 176 -24.61 -31.88 9.79
C LEU A 176 -24.55 -31.88 11.31
N ASN A 177 -23.72 -31.03 11.93
CA ASN A 177 -23.47 -31.05 13.36
C ASN A 177 -23.53 -29.65 13.97
N ASN A 178 -24.62 -29.35 14.66
CA ASN A 178 -24.75 -28.07 15.37
C ASN A 178 -23.71 -27.94 16.48
N GLY A 179 -23.21 -26.72 16.71
CA GLY A 179 -22.22 -26.44 17.76
C GLY A 179 -20.77 -26.51 17.31
N CYS A 180 -20.53 -26.71 16.02
CA CYS A 180 -19.21 -26.64 15.41
C CYS A 180 -19.13 -25.51 14.37
N LEU A 181 -17.92 -25.03 14.12
CA LEU A 181 -17.58 -24.01 13.13
C LEU A 181 -16.39 -24.51 12.29
N TRP A 182 -16.47 -24.34 10.97
CA TRP A 182 -15.33 -24.62 10.10
C TRP A 182 -14.41 -23.40 10.10
N ASP A 183 -13.29 -23.51 10.83
CA ASP A 183 -12.32 -22.43 10.95
C ASP A 183 -11.29 -22.54 9.83
N ILE A 184 -11.15 -21.47 9.06
CA ILE A 184 -10.14 -21.36 8.00
C ILE A 184 -9.09 -20.35 8.51
N PRO A 185 -7.86 -20.80 8.81
CA PRO A 185 -6.79 -19.91 9.23
C PRO A 185 -6.56 -18.81 8.19
N LEU A 186 -6.34 -17.56 8.63
CA LEU A 186 -6.08 -16.44 7.73
C LEU A 186 -4.85 -16.66 6.84
N SER A 187 -3.86 -17.41 7.34
CA SER A 187 -2.64 -17.75 6.58
C SER A 187 -2.79 -18.98 5.70
N HIS A 188 -3.97 -19.60 5.63
CA HIS A 188 -4.21 -20.73 4.75
C HIS A 188 -4.11 -20.29 3.28
N ASP A 189 -3.27 -20.97 2.50
CA ASP A 189 -3.09 -20.69 1.09
C ASP A 189 -2.99 -21.99 0.31
N GLN A 190 -4.10 -22.37 -0.34
CA GLN A 190 -4.18 -23.59 -1.14
C GLN A 190 -3.22 -23.57 -2.35
N SER A 191 -2.92 -22.39 -2.91
CA SER A 191 -1.99 -22.29 -4.03
C SER A 191 -0.57 -22.55 -3.57
N TRP A 192 -0.20 -22.04 -2.38
CA TRP A 192 1.06 -22.37 -1.73
C TRP A 192 1.14 -23.85 -1.39
N ASP A 193 0.12 -24.44 -0.76
CA ASP A 193 0.11 -25.84 -0.33
C ASP A 193 0.31 -26.84 -1.49
N ASN A 194 -0.11 -26.47 -2.70
CA ASN A 194 0.03 -27.30 -3.90
C ASN A 194 1.19 -26.88 -4.80
N PHE A 195 2.04 -25.94 -4.36
CA PHE A 195 3.12 -25.42 -5.18
C PHE A 195 4.30 -26.40 -5.23
N GLU A 196 4.57 -26.87 -6.45
CA GLU A 196 5.76 -27.65 -6.78
C GLU A 196 6.28 -27.17 -8.14
N VAL A 197 7.58 -26.91 -8.22
CA VAL A 197 8.21 -26.44 -9.47
C VAL A 197 9.62 -27.00 -9.63
N THR A 198 9.92 -27.50 -10.83
CA THR A 198 11.27 -27.92 -11.22
C THR A 198 11.95 -26.82 -12.03
N ILE A 199 13.14 -26.41 -11.59
CA ILE A 199 13.91 -25.29 -12.12
C ILE A 199 15.18 -25.84 -12.78
N PRO A 200 15.36 -25.65 -14.10
CA PRO A 200 16.56 -26.09 -14.80
C PRO A 200 17.84 -25.46 -14.26
N ALA A 201 18.96 -26.15 -14.44
CA ALA A 201 20.29 -25.62 -14.17
C ALA A 201 20.52 -24.27 -14.88
N PHE A 202 21.31 -23.41 -14.25
CA PHE A 202 21.67 -22.08 -14.78
C PHE A 202 20.48 -21.17 -15.12
N THR A 203 19.38 -21.27 -14.36
CA THR A 203 18.24 -20.35 -14.47
C THR A 203 18.52 -19.06 -13.71
N GLY A 204 18.67 -17.95 -14.44
CA GLY A 204 18.86 -16.60 -13.90
C GLY A 204 17.74 -15.62 -14.27
N THR A 205 17.89 -14.36 -13.85
CA THR A 205 16.91 -13.28 -14.10
C THR A 205 16.67 -12.96 -15.58
N ASN A 206 17.61 -13.31 -16.45
CA ASN A 206 17.52 -13.10 -17.90
C ASN A 206 17.11 -14.37 -18.66
N SER A 207 16.78 -15.46 -17.95
CA SER A 207 16.28 -16.68 -18.59
C SER A 207 14.97 -16.42 -19.33
N GLN A 208 14.80 -17.07 -20.47
CA GLN A 208 13.57 -16.96 -21.29
C GLN A 208 12.31 -17.34 -20.51
N THR A 209 12.45 -18.32 -19.62
CA THR A 209 11.40 -18.75 -18.69
C THR A 209 11.79 -18.35 -17.29
N GLN A 210 10.84 -17.75 -16.58
CA GLN A 210 10.96 -17.42 -15.15
C GLN A 210 10.06 -18.35 -14.35
N TYR A 211 10.53 -18.74 -13.18
CA TYR A 211 9.82 -19.64 -12.26
C TYR A 211 9.50 -18.84 -11.01
N TYR A 212 8.23 -18.69 -10.68
CA TYR A 212 7.83 -17.86 -9.56
C TYR A 212 6.56 -18.37 -8.88
N PHE A 213 6.39 -17.97 -7.63
CA PHE A 213 5.13 -18.04 -6.90
C PHE A 213 4.56 -16.63 -6.75
N PHE A 214 3.24 -16.51 -6.88
CA PHE A 214 2.49 -15.29 -6.60
C PHE A 214 1.15 -15.70 -6.00
N GLY A 215 0.74 -15.06 -4.90
CA GLY A 215 -0.50 -15.43 -4.22
C GLY A 215 -0.56 -15.12 -2.72
N PHE A 216 0.49 -14.56 -2.12
CA PHE A 216 0.42 -14.20 -0.70
C PHE A 216 -0.53 -13.02 -0.47
N GLU A 217 -1.72 -13.34 0.03
CA GLU A 217 -2.76 -12.35 0.37
C GLU A 217 -2.69 -11.90 1.83
N TYR A 218 -2.09 -12.72 2.71
CA TYR A 218 -2.02 -12.47 4.15
C TYR A 218 -0.59 -12.51 4.69
N PRO A 219 -0.26 -11.67 5.69
CA PRO A 219 1.04 -11.73 6.35
C PRO A 219 1.17 -13.01 7.18
N ALA A 220 2.16 -13.84 6.85
CA ALA A 220 2.43 -15.08 7.54
C ALA A 220 3.86 -15.58 7.26
N GLY A 221 4.27 -16.61 7.99
CA GLY A 221 5.49 -17.36 7.70
C GLY A 221 5.19 -18.56 6.81
N TYR A 222 5.91 -18.66 5.69
CA TYR A 222 5.80 -19.74 4.73
C TYR A 222 7.10 -20.52 4.68
N GLN A 223 7.00 -21.85 4.61
CA GLN A 223 8.16 -22.73 4.56
C GLN A 223 8.16 -23.50 3.25
N TYR A 224 9.33 -23.62 2.65
CA TYR A 224 9.57 -24.40 1.45
C TYR A 224 10.81 -25.27 1.66
N PHE A 225 10.98 -26.24 0.78
CA PHE A 225 12.14 -27.11 0.76
C PHE A 225 12.47 -27.55 -0.65
N TYR A 226 13.67 -28.07 -0.81
CA TYR A 226 14.07 -28.75 -2.03
C TYR A 226 14.74 -30.07 -1.69
N GLU A 227 14.62 -31.02 -2.61
CA GLU A 227 15.24 -32.33 -2.52
C GLU A 227 16.50 -32.35 -3.38
N LEU A 228 17.65 -32.65 -2.76
CA LEU A 228 18.90 -32.92 -3.44
C LEU A 228 18.88 -34.32 -4.07
N ASP A 229 19.68 -34.55 -5.12
CA ASP A 229 19.82 -35.85 -5.79
C ASP A 229 20.21 -37.00 -4.84
N ASN A 230 20.81 -36.69 -3.69
CA ASN A 230 21.19 -37.67 -2.67
C ASN A 230 20.07 -37.98 -1.65
N GLY A 231 18.87 -37.41 -1.84
CA GLY A 231 17.72 -37.54 -0.93
C GLY A 231 17.77 -36.62 0.29
N ASN A 232 18.76 -35.74 0.41
CA ASN A 232 18.80 -34.75 1.49
C ASN A 232 17.82 -33.61 1.19
N ILE A 233 17.11 -33.18 2.23
CA ILE A 233 16.17 -32.07 2.17
C ILE A 233 16.81 -30.86 2.86
N GLN A 234 16.68 -29.69 2.24
CA GLN A 234 17.04 -28.42 2.85
C GLN A 234 15.84 -27.48 2.81
N TYR A 235 15.65 -26.75 3.91
CA TYR A 235 14.51 -25.88 4.13
C TYR A 235 14.88 -24.41 3.99
N GLY A 236 13.94 -23.63 3.49
CA GLY A 236 13.96 -22.18 3.54
C GLY A 236 12.63 -21.63 4.03
N PHE A 237 12.66 -20.36 4.42
CA PHE A 237 11.56 -19.66 5.06
C PHE A 237 11.34 -18.32 4.38
N ILE A 238 10.08 -17.94 4.18
CA ILE A 238 9.67 -16.65 3.67
C ILE A 238 8.75 -16.04 4.72
N ASN A 239 9.17 -14.90 5.27
CA ASN A 239 8.32 -14.10 6.14
C ASN A 239 7.63 -13.03 5.29
N VAL A 240 6.31 -13.11 5.19
CA VAL A 240 5.48 -12.17 4.44
C VAL A 240 4.88 -11.15 5.39
N THR A 241 5.09 -9.87 5.13
CA THR A 241 4.53 -8.75 5.90
C THR A 241 3.39 -8.06 5.14
N SER A 242 2.51 -7.39 5.87
CA SER A 242 1.51 -6.50 5.26
C SER A 242 2.21 -5.30 4.62
N ASN A 243 1.49 -4.62 3.73
CA ASN A 243 1.94 -3.33 3.20
C ASN A 243 2.02 -2.28 4.30
#